data_AF-A0A966HKH8-F1
#
_entry.id   AF-A0A966HKH8-F1
#
_cell.length_a   1.000
_cell.length_b   1.000
_cell.length_c   1.000
_cell.angle_alpha   90.00
_cell.angle_beta   90.00
_cell.angle_gamma   90.00
#
_symmetry.space_group_name_H-M   'P 1'
#
loop_
_entity.id
_entity.type
_entity.pdbx_description
1 polymer ?
#
loop_
_entity_poly.entity_id
_entity_poly.type
_entity_poly.pdbx_seq_one_letter_code
_entity_poly.pdbx_strand_id
1 'polypeptide(L)'
;MNKQKIYSEDGERVGFVYYLWIVFRLKIRKLIQKFKDFQSRRPHRSFKLTRHRDAVRQLKLPGYWEFTGSVWRAIKQNGRFFLSLLAIVVFFGIITFGLLGQDFINLLSDTLEGTGSNVFEGNWGEIGKAGLLLVSVFSTGGLSSSLTELQQTWLVLGLVFVWLVVVWALRSSLAGNKIKLRDALYSAGSPVISTLIIVMIVVVQLIPVMISTIIYSAARSTDFLTGGVETMVFAAVVFLMLSLSLYWVTGSVLALVVVAIPGVYPMQAIKIAGNMVIGRRVRVILRVLWCLLVDLLGMLLVLVPVYLVVSGLSSVFEVVGDLAIIPFTLYVLVCSAVIFSFCYIYMLYRGIIDSDAKK
;
A
#
# COMPACT_ATOMS: atom_id res chain seq x y z
N MET A 1 1.60 20.48 -41.49
CA MET A 1 3.04 20.36 -41.16
C MET A 1 3.61 19.14 -41.91
N ASN A 2 4.42 19.43 -42.92
CA ASN A 2 4.80 18.53 -44.01
C ASN A 2 5.68 17.37 -43.52
N LYS A 3 5.26 16.11 -43.70
CA LYS A 3 6.12 14.94 -43.44
C LYS A 3 7.17 14.87 -44.55
N GLN A 4 8.33 15.47 -44.33
CA GLN A 4 9.48 15.31 -45.22
C GLN A 4 9.87 13.83 -45.25
N LYS A 5 9.76 13.25 -46.45
CA LYS A 5 10.17 11.88 -46.76
C LYS A 5 11.70 11.85 -46.79
N ILE A 6 12.30 10.98 -45.99
CA ILE A 6 13.74 10.74 -45.97
C ILE A 6 14.06 9.94 -47.24
N TYR A 7 14.79 10.56 -48.17
CA TYR A 7 15.29 9.92 -49.38
C TYR A 7 16.55 9.11 -49.06
N SER A 8 16.69 7.95 -49.70
CA SER A 8 17.96 7.24 -49.86
C SER A 8 18.85 8.06 -50.80
N GLU A 9 20.18 7.96 -50.66
CA GLU A 9 21.17 8.73 -51.44
C GLU A 9 21.05 8.53 -52.97
N ASP A 10 20.43 7.44 -53.42
CA ASP A 10 20.09 7.21 -54.81
C ASP A 10 18.62 7.54 -55.07
N GLY A 11 18.38 8.54 -55.93
CA GLY A 11 17.09 9.19 -56.20
C GLY A 11 15.97 8.32 -56.82
N GLU A 12 15.88 7.04 -56.51
CA GLU A 12 14.76 6.20 -56.91
C GLU A 12 13.63 6.18 -55.89
N ARG A 13 12.39 6.21 -56.41
CA ARG A 13 11.16 6.14 -55.62
C ARG A 13 11.06 4.76 -54.98
N VAL A 14 11.47 4.68 -53.72
CA VAL A 14 11.23 3.51 -52.88
C VAL A 14 9.74 3.16 -52.92
N GLY A 15 9.40 2.01 -53.52
CA GLY A 15 8.02 1.55 -53.59
C GLY A 15 7.38 1.54 -52.21
N PHE A 16 6.12 1.96 -52.09
CA PHE A 16 5.40 2.05 -50.81
C PHE A 16 5.49 0.75 -50.00
N VAL A 17 5.50 -0.40 -50.69
CA VAL A 17 5.67 -1.75 -50.12
C VAL A 17 7.06 -1.92 -49.48
N TYR A 18 8.13 -1.45 -50.12
CA TYR A 18 9.50 -1.53 -49.59
C TYR A 18 9.71 -0.57 -48.40
N TYR A 19 9.12 0.62 -48.45
CA TYR A 19 9.11 1.54 -47.30
C TYR A 19 8.39 0.93 -46.08
N LEU A 20 7.20 0.34 -46.29
CA LEU A 20 6.47 -0.37 -45.24
C LEU A 20 7.29 -1.54 -44.68
N TRP A 21 7.98 -2.30 -45.53
CA TRP A 21 8.85 -3.40 -45.13
C TRP A 21 10.03 -2.94 -44.27
N ILE A 22 10.68 -1.81 -44.61
CA ILE A 22 11.74 -1.22 -43.79
C ILE A 22 11.21 -0.79 -42.43
N VAL A 23 10.09 -0.05 -42.39
CA VAL A 23 9.50 0.42 -41.12
C VAL A 23 9.09 -0.76 -40.24
N PHE A 24 8.53 -1.81 -40.83
CA PHE A 24 8.18 -3.04 -40.15
C PHE A 24 9.41 -3.75 -39.58
N ARG A 25 10.49 -3.92 -40.39
CA ARG A 25 11.75 -4.52 -39.95
C ARG A 25 12.42 -3.72 -38.84
N LEU A 26 12.36 -2.38 -38.89
CA LEU A 26 12.87 -1.50 -37.84
C LEU A 26 12.05 -1.63 -36.55
N LYS A 27 10.72 -1.69 -36.63
CA LYS A 27 9.85 -1.95 -35.46
C LYS A 27 10.13 -3.32 -34.85
N ILE A 28 10.28 -4.37 -35.67
CA ILE A 28 10.65 -5.73 -35.22
C ILE A 28 12.01 -5.72 -34.55
N ARG A 29 13.04 -5.10 -35.14
CA ARG A 29 14.37 -5.00 -34.51
C ARG A 29 14.31 -4.30 -33.16
N LYS A 30 13.54 -3.22 -33.03
CA LYS A 30 13.31 -2.55 -31.73
C LYS A 30 12.57 -3.44 -30.74
N LEU A 31 11.60 -4.24 -31.17
CA LEU A 31 10.91 -5.21 -30.32
C LEU A 31 11.85 -6.34 -29.86
N ILE A 32 12.66 -6.88 -30.77
CA ILE A 32 13.66 -7.92 -30.46
C ILE A 32 14.73 -7.36 -29.52
N GLN A 33 15.21 -6.14 -29.72
CA GLN A 33 16.14 -5.48 -28.80
C GLN A 33 15.52 -5.29 -27.42
N LYS A 34 14.28 -4.78 -27.34
CA LYS A 34 13.55 -4.69 -26.06
C LYS A 34 13.38 -6.05 -25.39
N PHE A 35 13.14 -7.10 -26.17
CA PHE A 35 12.99 -8.45 -25.64
C PHE A 35 14.32 -9.04 -25.16
N LYS A 36 15.41 -8.82 -25.90
CA LYS A 36 16.77 -9.19 -25.49
C LYS A 36 17.21 -8.43 -24.23
N ASP A 37 16.92 -7.14 -24.16
CA ASP A 37 17.16 -6.32 -22.95
C ASP A 37 16.31 -6.77 -21.78
N PHE A 38 15.08 -7.23 -22.04
CA PHE A 38 14.22 -7.78 -21.00
C PHE A 38 14.74 -9.14 -20.50
N GLN A 39 15.21 -9.99 -21.41
CA GLN A 39 15.82 -11.29 -21.06
C GLN A 39 17.17 -11.12 -20.34
N SER A 40 18.00 -10.15 -20.74
CA SER A 40 19.31 -9.92 -20.11
C SER A 40 19.18 -9.44 -18.65
N ARG A 41 18.06 -8.78 -18.31
CA ARG A 41 17.74 -8.37 -16.94
C ARG A 41 17.25 -9.51 -16.05
N ARG A 42 16.84 -10.66 -16.62
CA ARG A 42 16.32 -11.80 -15.85
C ARG A 42 17.45 -12.76 -15.50
N PRO A 43 17.70 -13.02 -14.20
CA PRO A 43 18.76 -13.92 -13.79
C PRO A 43 18.47 -15.39 -14.13
N HIS A 44 17.20 -15.78 -14.29
CA HIS A 44 16.80 -17.12 -14.71
C HIS A 44 16.52 -17.13 -16.21
N ARG A 45 17.40 -17.78 -16.99
CA ARG A 45 17.22 -18.00 -18.44
C ARG A 45 16.50 -19.32 -18.76
N SER A 46 16.37 -20.22 -17.80
CA SER A 46 15.75 -21.54 -17.98
C SER A 46 14.75 -21.83 -16.85
N PHE A 47 13.76 -22.70 -17.13
CA PHE A 47 12.81 -23.23 -16.14
C PHE A 47 13.46 -24.19 -15.11
N LYS A 48 14.80 -24.30 -15.08
CA LYS A 48 15.51 -25.09 -14.08
C LYS A 48 15.43 -24.38 -12.73
N LEU A 49 15.05 -25.13 -11.69
CA LEU A 49 15.05 -24.66 -10.32
C LEU A 49 16.47 -24.17 -9.96
N THR A 50 16.61 -22.86 -9.75
CA THR A 50 17.88 -22.27 -9.32
C THR A 50 17.96 -22.41 -7.80
N ARG A 51 19.01 -23.05 -7.28
CA ARG A 51 19.19 -23.20 -5.83
C ARG A 51 19.41 -21.84 -5.17
N HIS A 52 19.00 -21.70 -3.91
CA HIS A 52 19.06 -20.44 -3.16
C HIS A 52 20.47 -19.81 -3.14
N ARG A 53 21.51 -20.65 -3.05
CA ARG A 53 22.92 -20.24 -3.08
C ARG A 53 23.31 -19.52 -4.38
N ASP A 54 22.75 -19.96 -5.51
CA ASP A 54 23.12 -19.50 -6.85
C ASP A 54 22.20 -18.37 -7.35
N ALA A 55 21.40 -17.79 -6.44
CA ALA A 55 20.53 -16.66 -6.74
C ALA A 55 21.37 -15.40 -7.04
N VAL A 56 21.43 -15.01 -8.32
CA VAL A 56 22.21 -13.86 -8.83
C VAL A 56 21.87 -12.52 -8.14
N ARG A 57 20.69 -12.38 -7.51
CA ARG A 57 20.30 -11.18 -6.74
C ARG A 57 19.88 -11.54 -5.31
N GLN A 58 20.86 -11.77 -4.43
CA GLN A 58 20.60 -11.94 -3.00
C GLN A 58 20.19 -10.60 -2.39
N LEU A 59 19.02 -10.55 -1.76
CA LEU A 59 18.56 -9.40 -0.99
C LEU A 59 19.12 -9.53 0.43
N LYS A 60 20.23 -8.85 0.70
CA LYS A 60 20.81 -8.77 2.06
C LYS A 60 20.13 -7.63 2.81
N LEU A 61 19.00 -7.93 3.43
CA LEU A 61 18.32 -7.04 4.37
C LEU A 61 18.47 -7.58 5.79
N PRO A 62 18.51 -6.70 6.82
CA PRO A 62 18.48 -7.13 8.21
C PRO A 62 17.22 -7.94 8.52
N GLY A 63 17.22 -8.63 9.67
CA GLY A 63 16.07 -9.44 10.12
C GLY A 63 14.77 -8.62 10.18
N TYR A 64 13.62 -9.29 10.24
CA TYR A 64 12.31 -8.61 10.26
C TYR A 64 12.19 -7.62 11.42
N TRP A 65 12.53 -8.05 12.64
CA TRP A 65 12.52 -7.23 13.84
C TRP A 65 13.57 -6.11 13.82
N GLU A 66 14.79 -6.41 13.36
CA GLU A 66 15.85 -5.40 13.21
C GLU A 66 15.47 -4.31 12.22
N PHE A 67 14.80 -4.68 11.13
CA PHE A 67 14.29 -3.74 10.13
C PHE A 67 13.18 -2.87 10.72
N THR A 68 12.18 -3.44 11.39
CA THR A 68 11.15 -2.67 12.11
C THR A 68 11.77 -1.73 13.14
N GLY A 69 12.76 -2.19 13.92
CA GLY A 69 13.49 -1.35 14.86
C GLY A 69 14.30 -0.23 14.19
N SER A 70 14.76 -0.43 12.94
CA SER A 70 15.40 0.64 12.16
C SER A 70 14.41 1.72 11.73
N VAL A 71 13.18 1.34 11.38
CA VAL A 71 12.09 2.28 11.05
C VAL A 71 11.68 3.08 12.29
N TRP A 72 11.53 2.41 13.43
CA TRP A 72 11.21 3.08 14.70
C TRP A 72 12.30 4.07 15.13
N ARG A 73 13.57 3.71 14.93
CA ARG A 73 14.70 4.63 15.16
C ARG A 73 14.64 5.85 14.23
N ALA A 74 14.34 5.67 12.95
CA ALA A 74 14.20 6.79 12.01
C ALA A 74 13.07 7.75 12.40
N ILE A 75 11.93 7.22 12.89
CA ILE A 75 10.82 8.03 13.41
C ILE A 75 11.25 8.74 14.70
N LYS A 76 11.85 8.03 15.65
CA LYS A 76 12.26 8.59 16.94
C LYS A 76 13.33 9.69 16.81
N GLN A 77 14.27 9.54 15.88
CA GLN A 77 15.28 10.57 15.58
C GLN A 77 14.66 11.91 15.19
N ASN A 78 13.53 11.88 14.48
CA ASN A 78 12.79 13.07 14.07
C ASN A 78 11.41 13.17 14.74
N GLY A 79 11.28 12.68 15.98
CA GLY A 79 9.98 12.49 16.62
C GLY A 79 9.11 13.75 16.68
N ARG A 80 9.72 14.93 16.84
CA ARG A 80 9.00 16.22 16.82
C ARG A 80 8.31 16.47 15.48
N PHE A 81 8.99 16.20 14.36
CA PHE A 81 8.42 16.38 13.04
C PHE A 81 7.24 15.42 12.79
N PHE A 82 7.44 14.13 13.09
CA PHE A 82 6.40 13.12 12.88
C PHE A 82 5.20 13.31 13.79
N LEU A 83 5.41 13.73 15.05
CA LEU A 83 4.33 14.06 15.98
C LEU A 83 3.53 15.27 15.50
N SER A 84 4.20 16.34 15.03
CA SER A 84 3.49 17.49 14.47
C SER A 84 2.75 17.15 13.17
N LEU A 85 3.32 16.28 12.33
CA LEU A 85 2.64 15.79 11.13
C LEU A 85 1.39 14.96 11.49
N LEU A 86 1.50 14.05 12.46
CA LEU A 86 0.37 13.28 12.99
C LEU A 86 -0.74 14.22 13.49
N ALA A 87 -0.39 15.24 14.28
CA ALA A 87 -1.36 16.19 14.81
C ALA A 87 -2.11 16.94 13.70
N ILE A 88 -1.41 17.38 12.64
CA ILE A 88 -2.05 18.03 11.49
C ILE A 88 -2.98 17.07 10.75
N VAL A 89 -2.55 15.84 10.50
CA VAL A 89 -3.35 14.84 9.78
C VAL A 89 -4.61 14.48 10.56
N VAL A 90 -4.48 14.27 11.86
CA VAL A 90 -5.61 13.98 12.75
C VAL A 90 -6.58 15.16 12.77
N PHE A 91 -6.07 16.39 12.96
CA PHE A 91 -6.90 17.59 12.98
C PHE A 91 -7.64 17.82 11.65
N PHE A 92 -6.94 17.73 10.53
CA PHE A 92 -7.53 17.88 9.19
C PHE A 92 -8.60 16.82 8.93
N GLY A 93 -8.33 15.58 9.35
CA GLY A 93 -9.24 14.48 9.15
C GLY A 93 -10.48 14.52 10.04
N ILE A 94 -10.38 14.99 11.29
CA ILE A 94 -11.56 15.22 12.14
C ILE A 94 -12.47 16.29 11.51
N ILE A 95 -11.91 17.37 10.97
CA ILE A 95 -12.70 18.42 10.31
C ILE A 95 -13.41 17.91 9.06
N THR A 96 -12.75 17.04 8.30
CA THR A 96 -13.25 16.58 7.01
C THR A 96 -14.21 15.41 7.15
N PHE A 97 -13.89 14.41 7.98
CA PHE A 97 -14.59 13.14 8.07
C PHE A 97 -15.53 13.06 9.29
N GLY A 98 -15.35 13.93 10.28
CA GLY A 98 -15.96 13.77 11.59
C GLY A 98 -15.30 12.64 12.39
N LEU A 99 -15.77 12.46 13.63
CA LEU A 99 -15.43 11.29 14.44
C LEU A 99 -16.48 10.20 14.20
N LEU A 100 -16.06 8.93 14.24
CA LEU A 100 -17.00 7.81 14.29
C LEU A 100 -17.88 8.00 15.53
N GLY A 101 -19.20 8.03 15.35
CA GLY A 101 -20.15 8.08 16.48
C GLY A 101 -20.05 6.82 17.33
N GLN A 102 -20.21 6.96 18.65
CA GLN A 102 -20.18 5.84 19.62
C GLN A 102 -21.19 4.74 19.21
N ASP A 103 -22.34 5.14 18.65
CA ASP A 103 -23.40 4.24 18.17
C ASP A 103 -22.95 3.27 17.07
N PHE A 104 -22.03 3.68 16.20
CA PHE A 104 -21.51 2.80 15.14
C PHE A 104 -20.63 1.68 15.71
N ILE A 105 -19.88 1.99 16.77
CA ILE A 105 -19.07 1.01 17.49
C ILE A 105 -19.96 0.06 18.30
N ASN A 106 -21.01 0.59 18.92
CA ASN A 106 -22.00 -0.23 19.63
C ASN A 106 -22.72 -1.18 18.66
N LEU A 107 -23.18 -0.69 17.50
CA LEU A 107 -23.82 -1.51 16.47
C LEU A 107 -22.89 -2.60 15.90
N LEU A 108 -21.60 -2.30 15.69
CA LEU A 108 -20.61 -3.31 15.30
C LEU A 108 -20.38 -4.33 16.41
N SER A 109 -20.32 -3.88 17.66
CA SER A 109 -20.15 -4.76 18.83
C SER A 109 -21.35 -5.67 19.02
N ASP A 110 -22.57 -5.15 18.93
CA ASP A 110 -23.82 -5.92 19.03
C ASP A 110 -23.97 -6.95 17.91
N THR A 111 -23.58 -6.59 16.68
CA THR A 111 -23.57 -7.52 15.54
C THR A 111 -22.55 -8.65 15.73
N LEU A 112 -21.41 -8.33 16.35
CA LEU A 112 -20.36 -9.31 16.68
C LEU A 112 -20.76 -10.20 17.86
N GLU A 113 -21.44 -9.65 18.86
CA GLU A 113 -22.00 -10.40 19.99
C GLU A 113 -23.07 -11.40 19.55
N GLY A 114 -23.96 -10.99 18.63
CA GLY A 114 -24.96 -11.88 18.03
C GLY A 114 -24.37 -13.01 17.16
N THR A 115 -23.13 -12.85 16.67
CA THR A 115 -22.42 -13.86 15.87
C THR A 115 -21.48 -14.75 16.72
N GLY A 116 -21.03 -14.27 17.89
CA GLY A 116 -19.96 -14.86 18.69
C GLY A 116 -20.35 -15.40 20.08
N SER A 117 -21.65 -15.46 20.40
CA SER A 117 -22.16 -15.71 21.76
C SER A 117 -21.69 -17.00 22.44
N ASN A 118 -21.14 -17.98 21.71
CA ASN A 118 -20.75 -19.28 22.27
C ASN A 118 -19.23 -19.50 22.45
N VAL A 119 -18.36 -18.58 22.03
CA VAL A 119 -16.89 -18.84 21.99
C VAL A 119 -16.08 -17.98 22.99
N PHE A 120 -16.68 -16.98 23.62
CA PHE A 120 -15.91 -15.93 24.31
C PHE A 120 -16.57 -15.42 25.61
N GLU A 121 -16.81 -16.30 26.58
CA GLU A 121 -17.16 -15.91 27.95
C GLU A 121 -15.90 -15.56 28.77
N GLY A 122 -15.79 -14.31 29.27
CA GLY A 122 -14.72 -13.79 30.15
C GLY A 122 -13.85 -12.67 29.55
N ASN A 123 -12.87 -12.13 30.29
CA ASN A 123 -11.94 -11.04 29.84
C ASN A 123 -11.20 -11.35 28.52
N TRP A 124 -11.02 -12.64 28.17
CA TRP A 124 -10.47 -13.05 26.88
C TRP A 124 -11.42 -12.76 25.70
N GLY A 125 -12.72 -12.70 25.98
CA GLY A 125 -13.74 -12.28 25.03
C GLY A 125 -13.67 -10.79 24.70
N GLU A 126 -13.27 -9.93 25.63
CA GLU A 126 -13.08 -8.50 25.35
C GLU A 126 -11.90 -8.25 24.41
N ILE A 127 -10.81 -9.02 24.54
CA ILE A 127 -9.68 -8.99 23.61
C ILE A 127 -10.12 -9.50 22.22
N GLY A 128 -10.93 -10.56 22.18
CA GLY A 128 -11.51 -11.09 20.95
C GLY A 128 -12.41 -10.07 20.24
N LYS A 129 -13.30 -9.41 20.98
CA LYS A 129 -14.17 -8.34 20.48
C LYS A 129 -13.37 -7.16 19.93
N ALA A 130 -12.39 -6.65 20.68
CA ALA A 130 -11.51 -5.56 20.24
C ALA A 130 -10.70 -5.92 18.97
N GLY A 131 -10.19 -7.15 18.91
CA GLY A 131 -9.51 -7.66 17.72
C GLY A 131 -10.41 -7.77 16.50
N LEU A 132 -11.64 -8.28 16.67
CA LEU A 132 -12.64 -8.38 15.61
C LEU A 132 -13.12 -7.00 15.14
N LEU A 133 -13.32 -6.06 16.05
CA LEU A 133 -13.66 -4.67 15.74
C LEU A 133 -12.57 -4.01 14.87
N LEU A 134 -11.30 -4.19 15.24
CA LEU A 134 -10.19 -3.70 14.42
C LEU A 134 -10.22 -4.34 13.03
N VAL A 135 -10.36 -5.67 12.94
CA VAL A 135 -10.42 -6.38 11.64
C VAL A 135 -11.61 -5.90 10.81
N SER A 136 -12.79 -5.66 11.41
CA SER A 136 -13.96 -5.14 10.71
C SER A 136 -13.75 -3.71 10.21
N VAL A 137 -13.09 -2.86 10.99
CA VAL A 137 -12.74 -1.49 10.56
C VAL A 137 -11.80 -1.56 9.36
N PHE A 138 -10.79 -2.43 9.38
CA PHE A 138 -9.87 -2.58 8.25
C PHE A 138 -10.51 -3.18 6.99
N SER A 139 -11.43 -4.14 7.16
CA SER A 139 -12.09 -4.80 6.02
C SER A 139 -13.17 -3.95 5.38
N THR A 140 -13.82 -3.06 6.15
CA THR A 140 -14.90 -2.18 5.67
C THR A 140 -14.40 -0.81 5.17
N GLY A 141 -13.10 -0.52 5.25
CA GLY A 141 -12.53 0.76 4.80
C GLY A 141 -12.53 1.88 5.86
N GLY A 142 -13.01 1.60 7.07
CA GLY A 142 -12.45 2.04 8.36
C GLY A 142 -12.35 3.53 8.73
N LEU A 143 -12.73 4.47 7.87
CA LEU A 143 -12.62 5.91 8.21
C LEU A 143 -13.97 6.61 8.44
N SER A 144 -15.07 6.08 7.89
CA SER A 144 -16.46 6.33 8.31
C SER A 144 -17.43 5.50 7.47
N SER A 145 -18.62 5.22 8.01
CA SER A 145 -19.60 4.28 7.42
C SER A 145 -20.39 4.82 6.22
N SER A 146 -20.13 6.05 5.78
CA SER A 146 -20.76 6.64 4.59
C SER A 146 -20.04 7.94 4.21
N LEU A 147 -18.78 7.84 3.78
CA LEU A 147 -18.06 9.02 3.24
C LEU A 147 -18.85 9.57 2.05
N THR A 148 -19.15 10.87 2.08
CA THR A 148 -19.65 11.57 0.90
C THR A 148 -18.62 11.54 -0.24
N GLU A 149 -19.04 11.67 -1.50
CA GLU A 149 -18.12 11.68 -2.66
C GLU A 149 -16.99 12.71 -2.50
N LEU A 150 -17.32 13.88 -1.94
CA LEU A 150 -16.35 14.92 -1.61
C LEU A 150 -15.35 14.47 -0.54
N GLN A 151 -15.82 13.87 0.56
CA GLN A 151 -14.94 13.35 1.62
C GLN A 151 -14.05 12.23 1.11
N GLN A 152 -14.57 11.30 0.30
CA GLN A 152 -13.78 10.23 -0.29
C GLN A 152 -12.65 10.79 -1.18
N THR A 153 -12.93 11.86 -1.93
CA THR A 153 -11.92 12.55 -2.73
C THR A 153 -10.84 13.19 -1.86
N TRP A 154 -11.23 13.88 -0.78
CA TRP A 154 -10.30 14.46 0.19
C TRP A 154 -9.45 13.42 0.90
N LEU A 155 -9.99 12.23 1.19
CA LEU A 155 -9.25 11.13 1.78
C LEU A 155 -8.12 10.65 0.86
N VAL A 156 -8.43 10.41 -0.43
CA VAL A 156 -7.42 9.96 -1.41
C VAL A 156 -6.33 11.02 -1.60
N LEU A 157 -6.73 12.29 -1.77
CA LEU A 157 -5.77 13.39 -1.94
C LEU A 157 -4.92 13.60 -0.67
N GLY A 158 -5.54 13.56 0.50
CA GLY A 158 -4.85 13.68 1.79
C GLY A 158 -3.83 12.54 1.98
N LEU A 159 -4.21 11.31 1.65
CA LEU A 159 -3.32 10.15 1.72
C LEU A 159 -2.10 10.31 0.81
N VAL A 160 -2.30 10.75 -0.44
CA VAL A 160 -1.20 11.03 -1.38
C VAL A 160 -0.31 12.17 -0.87
N PHE A 161 -0.90 13.20 -0.27
CA PHE A 161 -0.14 14.32 0.26
C PHE A 161 0.71 13.90 1.47
N VAL A 162 0.14 13.16 2.43
CA VAL A 162 0.87 12.62 3.58
C VAL A 162 1.99 11.69 3.12
N TRP A 163 1.72 10.84 2.11
CA TRP A 163 2.74 10.01 1.49
C TRP A 163 3.94 10.83 1.00
N LEU A 164 3.68 11.88 0.22
CA LEU A 164 4.73 12.74 -0.34
C LEU A 164 5.52 13.46 0.76
N VAL A 165 4.86 13.98 1.79
CA VAL A 165 5.51 14.65 2.90
C VAL A 165 6.41 13.69 3.66
N VAL A 166 5.97 12.45 3.90
CA VAL A 166 6.79 11.42 4.56
C VAL A 166 8.01 11.05 3.72
N VAL A 167 7.83 10.82 2.41
CA VAL A 167 8.94 10.49 1.51
C VAL A 167 9.95 11.64 1.44
N TRP A 168 9.47 12.89 1.36
CA TRP A 168 10.34 14.06 1.39
C TRP A 168 11.12 14.17 2.71
N ALA A 169 10.42 13.97 3.84
CA ALA A 169 11.02 14.08 5.17
C ALA A 169 12.12 13.05 5.37
N LEU A 170 11.87 11.79 5.01
CA LEU A 170 12.87 10.73 5.13
C LEU A 170 14.05 10.97 4.20
N ARG A 171 13.81 11.38 2.95
CA ARG A 171 14.88 11.75 2.02
C ARG A 171 15.76 12.87 2.58
N SER A 172 15.16 13.91 3.16
CA SER A 172 15.89 15.03 3.76
C SER A 172 16.65 14.63 5.04
N SER A 173 16.01 13.83 5.90
CA SER A 173 16.63 13.27 7.11
C SER A 173 17.89 12.49 6.79
N LEU A 174 17.82 11.66 5.75
CA LEU A 174 18.89 10.74 5.39
C LEU A 174 20.04 11.42 4.67
N ALA A 175 19.82 12.63 4.14
CA ALA A 175 20.85 13.52 3.65
C ALA A 175 21.53 14.33 4.78
N GLY A 176 21.13 14.14 6.05
CA GLY A 176 21.69 14.83 7.21
C GLY A 176 21.13 16.22 7.48
N ASN A 177 20.07 16.63 6.77
CA ASN A 177 19.46 17.96 6.94
C ASN A 177 18.48 17.98 8.10
N LYS A 178 18.42 19.12 8.83
CA LYS A 178 17.40 19.36 9.86
C LYS A 178 16.03 19.52 9.19
N ILE A 179 15.07 18.69 9.58
CA ILE A 179 13.74 18.67 8.99
C ILE A 179 12.86 19.70 9.70
N LYS A 180 12.21 20.59 8.93
CA LYS A 180 11.15 21.47 9.42
C LYS A 180 9.83 21.10 8.75
N LEU A 181 8.75 21.11 9.52
CA LEU A 181 7.41 20.71 9.05
C LEU A 181 6.93 21.58 7.89
N ARG A 182 7.09 22.89 8.04
CA ARG A 182 6.75 23.88 7.01
C ARG A 182 7.43 23.57 5.68
N ASP A 183 8.75 23.39 5.71
CA ASP A 183 9.54 23.18 4.51
C ASP A 183 9.14 21.86 3.82
N ALA A 184 8.78 20.84 4.60
CA ALA A 184 8.25 19.58 4.07
C ALA A 184 6.89 19.76 3.36
N LEU A 185 5.93 20.43 4.01
CA LEU A 185 4.60 20.64 3.44
C LEU A 185 4.65 21.45 2.14
N TYR A 186 5.50 22.48 2.06
CA TYR A 186 5.62 23.29 0.86
C TYR A 186 6.37 22.60 -0.29
N SER A 187 7.40 21.82 0.02
CA SER A 187 8.28 21.25 -1.02
C SER A 187 7.93 19.80 -1.42
N ALA A 188 7.08 19.11 -0.66
CA ALA A 188 6.61 17.77 -1.00
C ALA A 188 5.68 17.75 -2.22
N GLY A 189 5.10 18.89 -2.61
CA GLY A 189 4.14 18.99 -3.71
C GLY A 189 4.72 18.74 -5.12
N SER A 190 6.05 18.66 -5.27
CA SER A 190 6.70 18.57 -6.59
C SER A 190 6.21 17.40 -7.46
N PRO A 191 6.02 16.16 -6.96
CA PRO A 191 5.62 15.01 -7.77
C PRO A 191 4.13 14.63 -7.65
N VAL A 192 3.23 15.52 -7.21
CA VAL A 192 1.80 15.18 -6.94
C VAL A 192 1.09 14.55 -8.14
N ILE A 193 1.20 15.17 -9.32
CA ILE A 193 0.56 14.65 -10.55
C ILE A 193 1.13 13.27 -10.89
N SER A 194 2.43 13.10 -10.73
CA SER A 194 3.12 11.86 -11.06
C SER A 194 2.75 10.72 -10.10
N THR A 195 2.59 11.02 -8.80
CA THR A 195 2.07 10.05 -7.83
C THR A 195 0.63 9.68 -8.11
N LEU A 196 -0.24 10.64 -8.47
CA LEU A 196 -1.64 10.36 -8.80
C LEU A 196 -1.77 9.40 -10.00
N ILE A 197 -0.92 9.54 -11.02
CA ILE A 197 -0.90 8.59 -12.15
C ILE A 197 -0.54 7.18 -11.69
N ILE A 198 0.40 7.03 -10.75
CA ILE A 198 0.75 5.70 -10.22
C ILE A 198 -0.38 5.15 -9.34
N VAL A 199 -1.04 5.98 -8.53
CA VAL A 199 -2.22 5.57 -7.75
C VAL A 199 -3.34 5.08 -8.66
N MET A 200 -3.62 5.77 -9.76
CA MET A 200 -4.58 5.29 -10.79
C MET A 200 -4.19 3.92 -11.35
N ILE A 201 -2.89 3.69 -11.60
CA ILE A 201 -2.41 2.38 -12.06
C ILE A 201 -2.58 1.31 -10.97
N VAL A 202 -2.39 1.65 -9.69
CA VAL A 202 -2.67 0.73 -8.57
C VAL A 202 -4.15 0.38 -8.52
N VAL A 203 -5.06 1.33 -8.70
CA VAL A 203 -6.51 1.07 -8.77
C VAL A 203 -6.82 0.07 -9.88
N VAL A 204 -6.24 0.27 -11.08
CA VAL A 204 -6.39 -0.69 -12.19
C VAL A 204 -5.84 -2.08 -11.84
N GLN A 205 -4.77 -2.16 -11.05
CA GLN A 205 -4.20 -3.43 -10.60
C GLN A 205 -5.03 -4.13 -9.51
N LEU A 206 -5.93 -3.41 -8.83
CA LEU A 206 -6.87 -3.97 -7.85
C LEU A 206 -8.17 -4.51 -8.48
N ILE A 207 -8.43 -4.22 -9.77
CA ILE A 207 -9.63 -4.69 -10.50
C ILE A 207 -9.88 -6.21 -10.38
N PRO A 208 -8.87 -7.10 -10.51
CA PRO A 208 -9.12 -8.55 -10.40
C PRO A 208 -9.72 -8.95 -9.05
N VAL A 209 -9.24 -8.33 -7.96
CA VAL A 209 -9.79 -8.56 -6.62
C VAL A 209 -11.18 -7.97 -6.51
N MET A 210 -11.40 -6.74 -7.01
CA MET A 210 -12.72 -6.09 -6.98
C MET A 210 -13.79 -6.93 -7.69
N ILE A 211 -13.49 -7.44 -8.89
CA ILE A 211 -14.40 -8.32 -9.63
C ILE A 211 -14.69 -9.58 -8.80
N SER A 212 -13.64 -10.19 -8.24
CA SER A 212 -13.79 -11.40 -7.45
C SER A 212 -14.64 -11.20 -6.19
N THR A 213 -14.51 -10.06 -5.51
CA THR A 213 -15.31 -9.75 -4.32
C THR A 213 -16.77 -9.51 -4.67
N ILE A 214 -17.07 -8.87 -5.80
CA ILE A 214 -18.44 -8.63 -6.27
C ILE A 214 -19.13 -9.96 -6.61
N ILE A 215 -18.42 -10.84 -7.33
CA ILE A 215 -18.94 -12.17 -7.69
C ILE A 215 -19.20 -12.99 -6.43
N TYR A 216 -18.26 -12.98 -5.48
CA TYR A 216 -18.41 -13.70 -4.22
C TYR A 216 -19.58 -13.17 -3.37
N SER A 217 -19.75 -11.85 -3.27
CA SER A 217 -20.89 -11.26 -2.55
C SER A 217 -22.22 -11.58 -3.22
N ALA A 218 -22.27 -11.58 -4.56
CA ALA A 218 -23.48 -11.94 -5.31
C ALA A 218 -23.85 -13.42 -5.08
N ALA A 219 -22.88 -14.33 -5.17
CA ALA A 219 -23.10 -15.75 -4.92
C ALA A 219 -23.56 -16.04 -3.48
N ARG A 220 -23.09 -15.24 -2.50
CA ARG A 220 -23.57 -15.34 -1.11
C ARG A 220 -25.01 -14.85 -0.96
N SER A 221 -25.41 -13.82 -1.70
CA SER A 221 -26.77 -13.25 -1.63
C SER A 221 -27.84 -14.13 -2.28
N THR A 222 -27.47 -15.04 -3.18
CA THR A 222 -28.39 -15.94 -3.89
C THR A 222 -28.45 -17.35 -3.28
N ASP A 223 -27.91 -17.55 -2.07
CA ASP A 223 -27.78 -18.84 -1.38
C ASP A 223 -27.08 -19.95 -2.20
N PHE A 224 -26.37 -19.56 -3.26
CA PHE A 224 -25.59 -20.46 -4.12
C PHE A 224 -24.34 -20.99 -3.41
N LEU A 225 -24.00 -20.43 -2.26
CA LEU A 225 -22.84 -20.79 -1.43
C LEU A 225 -23.26 -21.57 -0.18
N THR A 226 -24.40 -22.25 -0.19
CA THR A 226 -24.88 -23.07 0.92
C THR A 226 -24.09 -24.40 1.02
N GLY A 227 -23.53 -24.89 -0.08
CA GLY A 227 -22.67 -26.08 -0.10
C GLY A 227 -21.23 -25.81 0.35
N GLY A 228 -20.65 -26.73 1.13
CA GLY A 228 -19.24 -26.69 1.55
C GLY A 228 -18.24 -26.80 0.38
N VAL A 229 -18.59 -27.51 -0.69
CA VAL A 229 -17.72 -27.65 -1.88
C VAL A 229 -17.75 -26.39 -2.74
N GLU A 230 -18.92 -25.80 -2.94
CA GLU A 230 -19.10 -24.58 -3.74
C GLU A 230 -18.36 -23.40 -3.11
N THR A 231 -18.47 -23.24 -1.79
CA THR A 231 -17.71 -22.23 -1.03
C THR A 231 -16.20 -22.41 -1.17
N MET A 232 -15.69 -23.64 -1.15
CA MET A 232 -14.26 -23.91 -1.34
C MET A 232 -13.78 -23.54 -2.75
N VAL A 233 -14.56 -23.86 -3.79
CA VAL A 233 -14.20 -23.52 -5.18
C VAL A 233 -14.18 -22.01 -5.38
N PHE A 234 -15.22 -21.30 -4.92
CA PHE A 234 -15.26 -19.84 -5.00
C PHE A 234 -14.14 -19.19 -4.18
N ALA A 235 -13.85 -19.70 -2.98
CA ALA A 235 -12.72 -19.23 -2.18
C ALA A 235 -11.38 -19.42 -2.90
N ALA A 236 -11.18 -20.53 -3.60
CA ALA A 236 -9.97 -20.77 -4.40
C ALA A 236 -9.82 -19.75 -5.54
N VAL A 237 -10.92 -19.42 -6.23
CA VAL A 237 -10.93 -18.38 -7.28
C VAL A 237 -10.59 -17.00 -6.69
N VAL A 238 -11.21 -16.63 -5.57
CA VAL A 238 -10.92 -15.38 -4.84
C VAL A 238 -9.45 -15.32 -4.44
N PHE A 239 -8.91 -16.40 -3.90
CA PHE A 239 -7.51 -16.48 -3.50
C PHE A 239 -6.54 -16.31 -4.69
N LEU A 240 -6.86 -16.91 -5.85
CA LEU A 240 -6.08 -16.74 -7.07
C LEU A 240 -6.09 -15.29 -7.57
N MET A 241 -7.26 -14.65 -7.60
CA MET A 241 -7.39 -13.24 -8.02
C MET A 241 -6.69 -12.29 -7.05
N LEU A 242 -6.76 -12.57 -5.75
CA LEU A 242 -6.02 -11.87 -4.70
C LEU A 242 -4.51 -12.00 -4.87
N SER A 243 -4.02 -13.21 -5.09
CA SER A 243 -2.60 -13.46 -5.37
C SER A 243 -2.13 -12.72 -6.62
N LEU A 244 -2.94 -12.68 -7.68
CA LEU A 244 -2.62 -11.96 -8.92
C LEU A 244 -2.51 -10.45 -8.69
N SER A 245 -3.45 -9.86 -7.97
CA SER A 245 -3.43 -8.43 -7.67
C SER A 245 -2.26 -8.05 -6.77
N LEU A 246 -2.00 -8.82 -5.70
CA LEU A 246 -0.80 -8.65 -4.85
C LEU A 246 0.49 -8.70 -5.68
N TYR A 247 0.57 -9.64 -6.63
CA TYR A 247 1.73 -9.77 -7.51
C TYR A 247 1.96 -8.53 -8.41
N TRP A 248 0.89 -7.87 -8.86
CA TRP A 248 0.97 -6.63 -9.64
C TRP A 248 1.29 -5.42 -8.76
N VAL A 249 0.58 -5.25 -7.64
CA VAL A 249 0.69 -4.11 -6.72
C VAL A 249 2.08 -3.98 -6.12
N THR A 250 2.78 -5.10 -5.87
CA THR A 250 4.14 -5.09 -5.28
C THR A 250 5.11 -4.18 -6.04
N GLY A 251 5.05 -4.15 -7.37
CA GLY A 251 5.91 -3.29 -8.19
C GLY A 251 5.52 -1.81 -8.11
N SER A 252 4.22 -1.53 -8.03
CA SER A 252 3.67 -0.19 -8.00
C SER A 252 3.87 0.51 -6.65
N VAL A 253 3.82 -0.23 -5.54
CA VAL A 253 4.13 0.30 -4.19
C VAL A 253 5.54 0.88 -4.13
N LEU A 254 6.53 0.19 -4.71
CA LEU A 254 7.90 0.72 -4.82
C LEU A 254 7.99 1.86 -5.85
N ALA A 255 7.17 1.83 -6.91
CA ALA A 255 7.11 2.89 -7.89
C ALA A 255 6.62 4.23 -7.30
N LEU A 256 5.73 4.19 -6.29
CA LEU A 256 5.29 5.38 -5.56
C LEU A 256 6.44 6.10 -4.84
N VAL A 257 7.49 5.38 -4.42
CA VAL A 257 8.68 5.99 -3.81
C VAL A 257 9.59 6.55 -4.91
N VAL A 258 9.81 5.77 -5.98
CA VAL A 258 10.71 6.16 -7.09
C VAL A 258 10.22 7.41 -7.80
N VAL A 259 8.91 7.56 -7.98
CA VAL A 259 8.33 8.74 -8.67
C VAL A 259 8.45 10.02 -7.86
N ALA A 260 8.63 9.92 -6.55
CA ALA A 260 8.85 11.08 -5.69
C ALA A 260 10.27 11.67 -5.84
N ILE A 261 11.14 11.02 -6.61
CA ILE A 261 12.45 11.55 -6.99
C ILE A 261 12.24 12.59 -8.10
N PRO A 262 12.79 13.81 -7.97
CA PRO A 262 12.63 14.84 -8.98
C PRO A 262 13.22 14.38 -10.32
N GLY A 263 12.49 14.63 -11.40
CA GLY A 263 12.91 14.31 -12.77
C GLY A 263 12.59 12.89 -13.25
N VAL A 264 11.91 12.06 -12.47
CA VAL A 264 11.50 10.70 -12.90
C VAL A 264 10.04 10.70 -13.36
N TYR A 265 9.80 10.34 -14.63
CA TYR A 265 8.44 10.19 -15.15
C TYR A 265 7.73 8.93 -14.62
N PRO A 266 6.39 8.91 -14.46
CA PRO A 266 5.63 7.78 -13.89
C PRO A 266 5.91 6.43 -14.56
N MET A 267 5.93 6.41 -15.89
CA MET A 267 6.22 5.19 -16.66
C MET A 267 7.66 4.72 -16.53
N GLN A 268 8.59 5.63 -16.25
CA GLN A 268 9.98 5.27 -15.95
C GLN A 268 10.08 4.73 -14.53
N ALA A 269 9.39 5.34 -13.55
CA ALA A 269 9.34 4.88 -12.17
C ALA A 269 8.84 3.43 -12.06
N ILE A 270 7.77 3.07 -12.78
CA ILE A 270 7.25 1.68 -12.80
C ILE A 270 8.26 0.71 -13.41
N LYS A 271 8.99 1.10 -14.46
CA LYS A 271 10.02 0.24 -15.07
C LYS A 271 11.20 0.02 -14.12
N ILE A 272 11.66 1.08 -13.45
CA ILE A 272 12.74 1.01 -12.47
C ILE A 272 12.31 0.13 -11.29
N ALA A 273 11.12 0.40 -10.73
CA ALA A 273 10.55 -0.38 -9.64
C ALA A 273 10.37 -1.85 -10.02
N GLY A 274 9.79 -2.12 -11.18
CA GLY A 274 9.65 -3.48 -11.72
C GLY A 274 10.99 -4.21 -11.78
N ASN A 275 12.05 -3.58 -12.28
CA ASN A 275 13.38 -4.17 -12.35
C ASN A 275 13.98 -4.47 -10.96
N MET A 276 13.69 -3.64 -9.94
CA MET A 276 14.15 -3.87 -8.57
C MET A 276 13.50 -5.10 -7.94
N VAL A 277 12.21 -5.37 -8.25
CA VAL A 277 11.47 -6.48 -7.63
C VAL A 277 11.71 -7.82 -8.34
N ILE A 278 12.21 -7.84 -9.58
CA ILE A 278 12.49 -9.09 -10.33
C ILE A 278 13.42 -10.00 -9.52
N GLY A 279 12.94 -11.23 -9.25
CA GLY A 279 13.66 -12.25 -8.46
C GLY A 279 13.52 -12.12 -6.94
N ARG A 280 12.79 -11.11 -6.44
CA ARG A 280 12.64 -10.82 -5.00
C ARG A 280 11.20 -10.59 -4.54
N ARG A 281 10.22 -10.69 -5.46
CA ARG A 281 8.78 -10.37 -5.23
C ARG A 281 8.20 -10.96 -3.96
N VAL A 282 8.34 -12.28 -3.77
CA VAL A 282 7.79 -12.97 -2.57
C VAL A 282 8.38 -12.39 -1.28
N ARG A 283 9.68 -12.10 -1.23
CA ARG A 283 10.30 -11.48 -0.06
C ARG A 283 9.81 -10.05 0.20
N VAL A 284 9.55 -9.28 -0.86
CA VAL A 284 8.97 -7.93 -0.73
C VAL A 284 7.53 -8.02 -0.22
N ILE A 285 6.71 -8.92 -0.77
CA ILE A 285 5.33 -9.17 -0.32
C ILE A 285 5.32 -9.56 1.16
N LEU A 286 6.14 -10.54 1.57
CA LEU A 286 6.22 -10.95 2.97
C LEU A 286 6.65 -9.82 3.90
N ARG A 287 7.49 -8.88 3.44
CA ARG A 287 7.87 -7.70 4.23
C ARG A 287 6.77 -6.65 4.31
N VAL A 288 5.95 -6.48 3.27
CA VAL A 288 4.78 -5.60 3.30
C VAL A 288 3.69 -6.22 4.20
N LEU A 289 3.44 -7.52 4.09
CA LEU A 289 2.53 -8.23 4.99
C LEU A 289 3.00 -8.17 6.45
N TRP A 290 4.31 -8.28 6.70
CA TRP A 290 4.88 -8.07 8.03
C TRP A 290 4.62 -6.66 8.57
N CYS A 291 4.71 -5.63 7.72
CA CYS A 291 4.36 -4.26 8.13
C CYS A 291 2.90 -4.17 8.57
N LEU A 292 1.98 -4.69 7.75
CA LEU A 292 0.56 -4.71 8.09
C LEU A 292 0.27 -5.47 9.39
N LEU A 293 0.97 -6.59 9.60
CA LEU A 293 0.86 -7.37 10.83
C LEU A 293 1.35 -6.58 12.04
N VAL A 294 2.51 -5.92 11.95
CA VAL A 294 3.04 -5.06 13.02
C VAL A 294 2.11 -3.90 13.32
N ASP A 295 1.52 -3.27 12.30
CA ASP A 295 0.55 -2.19 12.47
C ASP A 295 -0.71 -2.69 13.20
N LEU A 296 -1.27 -3.83 12.78
CA LEU A 296 -2.44 -4.43 13.43
C LEU A 296 -2.15 -4.80 14.89
N LEU A 297 -1.04 -5.48 15.16
CA LEU A 297 -0.64 -5.82 16.53
C LEU A 297 -0.37 -4.57 17.37
N GLY A 298 0.23 -3.54 16.80
CA GLY A 298 0.47 -2.26 17.48
C GLY A 298 -0.84 -1.57 17.87
N MET A 299 -1.84 -1.57 16.99
CA MET A 299 -3.16 -1.05 17.31
C MET A 299 -3.85 -1.88 18.39
N LEU A 300 -3.83 -3.21 18.29
CA LEU A 300 -4.45 -4.09 19.29
C LEU A 300 -3.82 -3.87 20.67
N LEU A 301 -2.49 -3.79 20.75
CA LEU A 301 -1.76 -3.57 21.98
C LEU A 301 -2.15 -2.26 22.68
N VAL A 302 -2.46 -1.20 21.92
CA VAL A 302 -2.87 0.10 22.49
C VAL A 302 -4.38 0.19 22.72
N LEU A 303 -5.19 -0.40 21.85
CA LEU A 303 -6.66 -0.30 21.93
C LEU A 303 -7.23 -1.14 23.06
N VAL A 304 -6.69 -2.33 23.33
CA VAL A 304 -7.13 -3.20 24.43
C VAL A 304 -7.05 -2.52 25.80
N PRO A 305 -5.90 -1.95 26.23
CA PRO A 305 -5.85 -1.29 27.54
C PRO A 305 -6.73 -0.05 27.60
N VAL A 306 -6.86 0.71 26.50
CA VAL A 306 -7.77 1.86 26.45
C VAL A 306 -9.22 1.41 26.61
N TYR A 307 -9.62 0.33 25.94
CA TYR A 307 -10.96 -0.24 26.07
C TYR A 307 -11.26 -0.67 27.50
N LEU A 308 -10.36 -1.43 28.15
CA LEU A 308 -10.53 -1.90 29.53
C LEU A 308 -10.65 -0.75 30.53
N VAL A 309 -9.88 0.32 30.34
CA VAL A 309 -9.95 1.51 31.19
C VAL A 309 -11.27 2.23 30.98
N VAL A 310 -11.70 2.45 29.73
CA VAL A 310 -12.95 3.15 29.42
C VAL A 310 -14.17 2.35 29.89
N SER A 311 -14.23 1.04 29.63
CA SER A 311 -15.34 0.19 30.08
C SER A 311 -15.44 0.11 31.61
N GLY A 312 -14.29 0.01 32.29
CA GLY A 312 -14.24 0.07 33.75
C GLY A 312 -14.74 1.40 34.32
N LEU A 313 -14.35 2.53 33.71
CA LEU A 313 -14.78 3.87 34.15
C LEU A 313 -16.26 4.16 33.85
N SER A 314 -16.79 3.64 32.74
CA SER A 314 -18.21 3.80 32.37
C SER A 314 -19.16 3.15 33.39
N SER A 315 -18.71 2.12 34.13
CA SER A 315 -19.49 1.52 35.22
C SER A 315 -19.65 2.44 36.45
N VAL A 316 -18.82 3.49 36.55
CA VAL A 316 -18.78 4.42 37.70
C VAL A 316 -19.34 5.80 37.33
N PHE A 317 -19.20 6.24 36.07
CA PHE A 317 -19.68 7.54 35.61
C PHE A 317 -20.37 7.44 34.25
N GLU A 318 -21.69 7.66 34.20
CA GLU A 318 -22.49 7.65 32.96
C GLU A 318 -21.99 8.66 31.91
N VAL A 319 -21.37 9.77 32.35
CA VAL A 319 -20.81 10.82 31.48
C VAL A 319 -19.64 10.31 30.61
N VAL A 320 -18.96 9.23 31.02
CA VAL A 320 -17.83 8.64 30.27
C VAL A 320 -18.31 7.78 29.11
N GLY A 321 -19.53 7.23 29.17
CA GLY A 321 -20.12 6.41 28.11
C GLY A 321 -20.42 7.18 26.83
N ASP A 322 -20.72 8.48 26.94
CA ASP A 322 -21.06 9.37 25.82
C ASP A 322 -19.83 10.03 25.18
N LEU A 323 -18.67 9.92 25.83
CA LEU A 323 -17.40 10.44 25.34
C LEU A 323 -16.83 9.48 24.29
N ALA A 324 -16.68 9.98 23.06
CA ALA A 324 -16.13 9.31 21.90
C ALA A 324 -14.61 9.00 22.00
N ILE A 325 -14.14 8.49 23.15
CA ILE A 325 -12.73 8.24 23.47
C ILE A 325 -12.17 7.08 22.65
N ILE A 326 -12.93 5.97 22.56
CA ILE A 326 -12.56 4.79 21.79
C ILE A 326 -12.43 5.13 20.30
N PRO A 327 -13.43 5.73 19.63
CA PRO A 327 -13.31 6.08 18.21
C PRO A 327 -12.22 7.14 17.95
N PHE A 328 -12.02 8.10 18.86
CA PHE A 328 -10.90 9.05 18.74
C PHE A 328 -9.54 8.35 18.81
N THR A 329 -9.37 7.42 19.77
CA THR A 329 -8.11 6.68 19.93
C THR A 329 -7.83 5.80 18.72
N LEU A 330 -8.85 5.09 18.23
CA LEU A 330 -8.77 4.29 17.01
C LEU A 330 -8.36 5.16 15.82
N TYR A 331 -8.96 6.34 15.68
CA TYR A 331 -8.65 7.27 14.60
C TYR A 331 -7.17 7.71 14.61
N VAL A 332 -6.67 8.12 15.78
CA VAL A 332 -5.26 8.49 15.97
C VAL A 332 -4.33 7.31 15.65
N LEU A 333 -4.70 6.09 16.09
CA LEU A 333 -3.94 4.88 15.80
C LEU A 333 -3.87 4.58 14.30
N VAL A 334 -4.99 4.67 13.58
CA VAL A 334 -5.03 4.48 12.12
C VAL A 334 -4.14 5.51 11.41
N CYS A 335 -4.25 6.79 11.75
CA CYS A 335 -3.37 7.82 11.19
C CYS A 335 -1.88 7.54 11.48
N SER A 336 -1.57 7.09 12.71
CA SER A 336 -0.20 6.75 13.10
C SER A 336 0.36 5.56 12.31
N ALA A 337 -0.44 4.52 12.11
CA ALA A 337 -0.06 3.34 11.34
C ALA A 337 0.13 3.66 9.86
N VAL A 338 -0.70 4.52 9.28
CA VAL A 338 -0.51 4.99 7.89
C VAL A 338 0.86 5.67 7.74
N ILE A 339 1.21 6.58 8.65
CA ILE A 339 2.52 7.26 8.64
C ILE A 339 3.66 6.25 8.84
N PHE A 340 3.50 5.29 9.76
CA PHE A 340 4.47 4.23 9.99
C PHE A 340 4.69 3.37 8.75
N SER A 341 3.61 2.91 8.12
CA SER A 341 3.61 2.15 6.87
C SER A 341 4.34 2.90 5.75
N PHE A 342 4.13 4.21 5.63
CA PHE A 342 4.85 5.03 4.63
C PHE A 342 6.35 5.10 4.91
N CYS A 343 6.72 5.24 6.19
CA CYS A 343 8.12 5.21 6.59
C CYS A 343 8.77 3.85 6.31
N TYR A 344 8.05 2.78 6.60
CA TYR A 344 8.49 1.40 6.37
C TYR A 344 8.75 1.13 4.89
N ILE A 345 7.81 1.50 4.00
CA ILE A 345 7.94 1.30 2.56
C ILE A 345 9.14 2.09 1.99
N TYR A 346 9.35 3.32 2.45
CA TYR A 346 10.50 4.12 2.03
C TYR A 346 11.83 3.48 2.49
N MET A 347 11.92 3.06 3.75
CA MET A 347 13.10 2.36 4.27
C MET A 347 13.35 1.04 3.55
N LEU A 348 12.28 0.35 3.13
CA LEU A 348 12.36 -0.92 2.40
C LEU A 348 12.94 -0.68 1.01
N TYR A 349 12.46 0.36 0.32
CA TYR A 349 13.01 0.81 -0.94
C TYR A 349 14.51 1.11 -0.83
N ARG A 350 14.92 1.88 0.19
CA ARG A 350 16.34 2.20 0.40
C ARG A 350 17.17 0.96 0.68
N GLY A 351 16.71 0.07 1.55
CA GLY A 351 17.41 -1.18 1.84
C GLY A 351 17.59 -2.08 0.61
N ILE A 352 16.63 -2.07 -0.34
CA ILE A 352 16.77 -2.79 -1.61
C ILE A 352 17.89 -2.17 -2.46
N ILE A 353 17.96 -0.84 -2.55
CA ILE A 353 19.01 -0.14 -3.31
C ILE A 353 20.39 -0.37 -2.71
N ASP A 354 20.53 -0.22 -1.40
CA ASP A 354 21.82 -0.41 -0.72
C ASP A 354 22.33 -1.85 -0.87
N SER A 355 21.42 -2.83 -0.98
CA SER A 355 21.78 -4.22 -1.26
C SER A 355 22.29 -4.45 -2.69
N ASP A 356 21.79 -3.67 -3.65
CA ASP A 356 22.22 -3.74 -5.05
C ASP A 356 23.55 -2.99 -5.26
N ALA A 357 23.83 -1.94 -4.46
CA ALA A 357 25.07 -1.17 -4.50
C ALA A 357 26.28 -1.88 -3.86
N LYS A 358 26.05 -2.86 -2.98
CA LYS A 358 27.10 -3.67 -2.32
C LYS A 358 27.53 -4.91 -3.14
N LYS A 359 27.22 -4.93 -4.43
CA LYS A 359 27.75 -5.89 -5.40
C LYS A 359 28.98 -5.32 -6.06
#